data_AF-A0A8H3E1I2-F1
#
_entry.id   AF-A0A8H3E1I2-F1
#
_cell.length_a   1.000
_cell.length_b   1.000
_cell.length_c   1.000
_cell.angle_alpha   90.00
_cell.angle_beta   90.00
_cell.angle_gamma   90.00
#
_symmetry.space_group_name_H-M   'P 1'
#
loop_
_entity.id
_entity.type
_entity.pdbx_description
1 polymer ?
#
loop_
_entity_poly.entity_id
_entity_poly.type
_entity_poly.pdbx_seq_one_letter_code
_entity_poly.pdbx_strand_id
1 'polypeptide(L)'
;MGTQGFFAYRYNGFYYRQYDRWDCDPEAGGESFCGTIPRDPSALEEWIEDTIKMLKGAEIYDGDSDDLDQLESDTCMSPFSSYYLTDNVDWVFLHGTYVQWTYVIDLDNRAFIVNGVDYWRLDNLPDRLGYYYPDSDSEGPEIPDEFLFTEIDLWPPVRYVISERQQKYDALHPIIVPAAEWGAPIWPELSISHQFSIQITHYLLEKTSATFAEAFLSFVRCEVGTFCWDILCASAPALPFFQDDDFMSLDLSPRTLCSGLNNRTHPVYHDIKTLQNNSLFKLKERGSIEYFWVRGCLVTFCVRLFHYIHVVHEVEQMVRKMRLSGVTEFVGIILSSQQELVVVAMDGPTVRHSPVLDIRATDGVPGRATEGRLLLTYLLSPSLGVLPLPWRSVQPCQPRPSFEAPSRVKALPNEVLQMIIHHADMGTYRALCSVSKSIRSICLAHPRIGDYTVLGKVPGSELVFSTLSTKDSEVRRIEMWWEWSQTHDPDRGKWEFREV
;
A
#
# COMPACT_ATOMS: atom_id res chain seq x y z
N MET A 1 -16.99 -32.60 24.92
CA MET A 1 -16.76 -31.91 23.63
C MET A 1 -15.37 -31.33 23.80
N GLY A 2 -14.39 -31.78 23.03
CA GLY A 2 -13.02 -31.27 23.17
C GLY A 2 -12.89 -29.93 22.47
N THR A 3 -11.86 -29.20 22.86
CA THR A 3 -11.40 -27.97 22.24
C THR A 3 -10.59 -28.32 20.98
N GLN A 4 -10.88 -27.68 19.86
CA GLN A 4 -10.23 -27.92 18.58
C GLN A 4 -9.21 -26.82 18.28
N GLY A 5 -8.13 -27.18 17.58
CA GLY A 5 -7.04 -26.25 17.37
C GLY A 5 -6.04 -26.63 16.30
N PHE A 6 -5.10 -25.73 16.07
CA PHE A 6 -3.96 -25.96 15.20
C PHE A 6 -2.65 -25.80 15.97
N PHE A 7 -1.69 -26.68 15.66
CA PHE A 7 -0.31 -26.55 16.09
C PHE A 7 0.57 -26.39 14.87
N ALA A 8 1.56 -25.51 14.92
CA ALA A 8 2.51 -25.37 13.83
C ALA A 8 3.91 -25.04 14.31
N TYR A 9 4.87 -25.39 13.46
CA TYR A 9 6.19 -24.77 13.47
C TYR A 9 6.27 -23.76 12.33
N ARG A 10 6.90 -22.60 12.56
CA ARG A 10 7.25 -21.66 11.50
C ARG A 10 8.76 -21.65 11.28
N TYR A 11 9.17 -21.81 10.02
CA TYR A 11 10.57 -21.78 9.61
C TYR A 11 10.72 -21.24 8.18
N ASN A 12 11.65 -20.31 8.00
CA ASN A 12 11.83 -19.53 6.78
C ASN A 12 10.51 -18.95 6.25
N GLY A 13 9.64 -18.44 7.12
CA GLY A 13 8.35 -17.86 6.78
C GLY A 13 7.25 -18.86 6.40
N PHE A 14 7.54 -20.16 6.37
CA PHE A 14 6.55 -21.20 6.10
C PHE A 14 6.05 -21.84 7.40
N TYR A 15 4.75 -22.11 7.46
CA TYR A 15 4.10 -22.80 8.55
C TYR A 15 3.91 -24.29 8.20
N TYR A 16 4.44 -25.14 9.05
CA TYR A 16 4.25 -26.58 9.06
C TYR A 16 3.14 -26.88 10.07
N ARG A 17 1.89 -26.84 9.61
CA ARG A 17 0.73 -26.93 10.51
C ARG A 17 0.12 -28.34 10.56
N GLN A 18 -0.45 -28.66 11.70
CA GLN A 18 -1.23 -29.85 11.98
C GLN A 18 -2.52 -29.44 12.68
N TYR A 19 -3.60 -30.14 12.35
CA TYR A 19 -4.90 -29.95 12.98
C TYR A 19 -5.07 -30.99 14.08
N ASP A 20 -5.52 -30.54 15.25
CA ASP A 20 -5.90 -31.43 16.35
C ASP A 20 -7.35 -31.18 16.76
N ARG A 21 -8.06 -32.29 16.99
CA ARG A 21 -9.51 -32.32 17.20
C ARG A 21 -9.90 -32.24 18.68
N TRP A 22 -8.96 -32.47 19.58
CA TRP A 22 -9.26 -32.66 21.00
C TRP A 22 -8.24 -31.94 21.88
N ASP A 23 -8.70 -31.48 23.04
CA ASP A 23 -7.91 -30.97 24.15
C ASP A 23 -6.85 -29.92 23.75
N CYS A 24 -7.19 -29.05 22.79
CA CYS A 24 -6.34 -27.94 22.34
C CYS A 24 -6.39 -26.72 23.26
N ASP A 25 -7.06 -26.79 24.39
CA ASP A 25 -7.10 -25.69 25.36
C ASP A 25 -5.71 -25.43 25.96
N PRO A 26 -5.49 -24.24 26.53
CA PRO A 26 -4.19 -23.84 27.05
C PRO A 26 -3.71 -24.70 28.21
N GLU A 27 -4.62 -25.24 29.03
CA GLU A 27 -4.31 -26.10 30.18
C GLU A 27 -3.89 -27.52 29.77
N ALA A 28 -4.37 -28.01 28.62
CA ALA A 28 -4.01 -29.31 28.07
C ALA A 28 -3.01 -29.18 26.90
N GLY A 29 -3.51 -28.99 25.68
CA GLY A 29 -2.72 -28.99 24.45
C GLY A 29 -1.69 -27.87 24.40
N GLY A 30 -2.05 -26.67 24.86
CA GLY A 30 -1.13 -25.53 24.93
C GLY A 30 0.05 -25.79 25.86
N GLU A 31 -0.18 -26.26 27.08
CA GLU A 31 0.86 -26.64 28.03
C GLU A 31 1.69 -27.83 27.56
N SER A 32 1.06 -28.85 26.96
CA SER A 32 1.77 -30.00 26.38
C SER A 32 2.76 -29.54 25.31
N PHE A 33 2.33 -28.66 24.41
CA PHE A 33 3.16 -28.14 23.33
C PHE A 33 4.26 -27.20 23.85
N CYS A 34 3.92 -26.28 24.76
CA CYS A 34 4.86 -25.40 25.43
C CYS A 34 5.91 -26.19 26.24
N GLY A 35 5.52 -27.32 26.82
CA GLY A 35 6.38 -28.23 27.58
C GLY A 35 7.43 -28.96 26.74
N THR A 36 7.27 -28.99 25.41
CA THR A 36 8.29 -29.55 24.50
C THR A 36 9.53 -28.66 24.37
N ILE A 37 9.41 -27.37 24.72
CA ILE A 37 10.46 -26.36 24.53
C ILE A 37 11.39 -26.37 25.74
N PRO A 38 12.70 -26.68 25.56
CA PRO A 38 13.64 -26.69 26.66
C PRO A 38 13.82 -25.31 27.30
N ARG A 39 13.95 -25.26 28.62
CA ARG A 39 14.15 -24.01 29.38
C ARG A 39 15.62 -23.67 29.61
N ASP A 40 16.52 -24.64 29.45
CA ASP A 40 17.96 -24.37 29.45
C ASP A 40 18.36 -23.75 28.11
N PRO A 41 19.05 -22.59 28.08
CA PRO A 41 19.40 -21.92 26.83
C PRO A 41 20.25 -22.77 25.89
N SER A 42 21.14 -23.63 26.40
CA SER A 42 21.99 -24.47 25.54
C SER A 42 21.19 -25.62 24.94
N ALA A 43 20.34 -26.25 25.75
CA ALA A 43 19.40 -27.28 25.28
C ALA A 43 18.36 -26.71 24.30
N LEU A 44 17.96 -25.44 24.47
CA LEU A 44 17.04 -24.76 23.57
C LEU A 44 17.64 -24.59 22.17
N GLU A 45 18.89 -24.15 22.06
CA GLU A 45 19.56 -24.00 20.76
C GLU A 45 19.70 -25.35 20.03
N GLU A 46 20.14 -26.40 20.75
CA GLU A 46 20.24 -27.75 20.19
C GLU A 46 18.88 -28.26 19.71
N TRP A 47 17.83 -28.03 20.50
CA TRP A 47 16.46 -28.39 20.15
C TRP A 47 15.93 -27.60 18.94
N ILE A 48 16.23 -26.31 18.81
CA ILE A 48 15.87 -25.51 17.63
C ILE A 48 16.55 -26.09 16.38
N GLU A 49 17.85 -26.38 16.43
CA GLU A 49 18.59 -26.94 15.30
C GLU A 49 18.04 -28.30 14.87
N ASP A 50 17.76 -29.18 15.84
CA ASP A 50 17.16 -30.49 15.59
C ASP A 50 15.74 -30.38 15.03
N THR A 51 14.94 -29.44 15.54
CA THR A 51 13.59 -29.16 15.03
C THR A 51 13.65 -28.67 13.59
N ILE A 52 14.54 -27.72 13.26
CA ILE A 52 14.75 -27.26 11.88
C ILE A 52 15.15 -28.43 10.97
N LYS A 53 16.04 -29.31 11.43
CA LYS A 53 16.48 -30.49 10.68
C LYS A 53 15.34 -31.47 10.45
N MET A 54 14.48 -31.69 11.46
CA MET A 54 13.26 -32.49 11.34
C MET A 54 12.32 -31.87 10.29
N LEU A 55 12.03 -30.57 10.35
CA LEU A 55 11.11 -29.90 9.42
C LEU A 55 11.59 -29.97 7.96
N LYS A 56 12.91 -29.88 7.73
CA LYS A 56 13.51 -30.04 6.39
C LYS A 56 13.33 -31.45 5.82
N GLY A 57 13.18 -32.46 6.66
CA GLY A 57 12.97 -33.86 6.27
C GLY A 57 11.53 -34.34 6.40
N ALA A 58 10.61 -33.47 6.81
CA ALA A 58 9.24 -33.85 7.11
C ALA A 58 8.42 -34.12 5.83
N GLU A 59 7.48 -35.06 5.92
CA GLU A 59 6.54 -35.36 4.85
C GLU A 59 5.49 -34.25 4.76
N ILE A 60 5.33 -33.68 3.56
CA ILE A 60 4.39 -32.57 3.30
C ILE A 60 3.17 -33.15 2.60
N TYR A 61 1.99 -32.87 3.15
CA TYR A 61 0.72 -33.21 2.51
C TYR A 61 0.40 -32.21 1.40
N ASP A 62 0.22 -32.70 0.16
CA ASP A 62 -0.03 -31.92 -1.07
C ASP A 62 -1.52 -31.90 -1.47
N GLY A 63 -2.45 -32.10 -0.53
CA GLY A 63 -3.88 -32.01 -0.83
C GLY A 63 -4.33 -30.55 -1.03
N ASP A 64 -5.26 -30.35 -1.97
CA ASP A 64 -5.82 -29.03 -2.27
C ASP A 64 -6.44 -28.40 -1.01
N SER A 65 -6.20 -27.09 -0.83
CA SER A 65 -6.55 -26.33 0.39
C SER A 65 -8.04 -26.31 0.73
N ASP A 66 -8.90 -26.60 -0.24
CA ASP A 66 -10.35 -26.55 -0.12
C ASP A 66 -10.94 -27.82 0.52
N ASP A 67 -10.12 -28.86 0.74
CA ASP A 67 -10.51 -30.13 1.36
C ASP A 67 -10.30 -30.18 2.89
N LEU A 68 -10.22 -29.02 3.56
CA LEU A 68 -10.22 -28.99 5.03
C LEU A 68 -11.48 -29.65 5.61
N ASP A 69 -12.62 -29.51 4.93
CA ASP A 69 -13.89 -30.18 5.28
C ASP A 69 -13.81 -31.72 5.10
N GLN A 70 -12.92 -32.22 4.23
CA GLN A 70 -12.71 -33.67 4.06
C GLN A 70 -11.73 -34.25 5.08
N LEU A 71 -10.77 -33.44 5.57
CA LEU A 71 -9.87 -33.81 6.67
C LEU A 71 -10.62 -34.04 8.00
N GLU A 72 -11.84 -33.51 8.13
CA GLU A 72 -12.74 -33.73 9.27
C GLU A 72 -13.37 -35.14 9.30
N SER A 73 -13.41 -35.86 8.17
CA SER A 73 -14.37 -36.97 8.05
C SER A 73 -13.87 -38.37 8.41
N ASP A 74 -12.62 -38.81 8.15
CA ASP A 74 -12.43 -40.28 8.20
C ASP A 74 -11.07 -40.92 8.50
N THR A 75 -10.10 -40.25 9.12
CA THR A 75 -8.98 -41.01 9.70
C THR A 75 -8.39 -40.33 10.92
N CYS A 76 -8.30 -41.08 12.02
CA CYS A 76 -7.36 -40.81 13.11
C CYS A 76 -5.96 -40.75 12.49
N MET A 77 -5.56 -39.56 12.03
CA MET A 77 -4.21 -39.34 11.53
C MET A 77 -3.27 -39.73 12.66
N SER A 78 -2.42 -40.73 12.37
CA SER A 78 -1.29 -41.02 13.24
C SER A 78 -0.58 -39.70 13.55
N PRO A 79 -0.22 -39.40 14.81
CA PRO A 79 0.34 -38.11 15.23
C PRO A 79 1.70 -37.74 14.57
N PHE A 80 2.12 -38.44 13.51
CA PHE A 80 3.46 -38.39 12.96
C PHE A 80 3.60 -38.35 11.43
N SER A 81 2.55 -38.42 10.60
CA SER A 81 2.79 -38.72 9.17
C SER A 81 2.81 -37.57 8.18
N SER A 82 2.30 -36.36 8.47
CA SER A 82 2.49 -35.24 7.54
C SER A 82 2.18 -33.87 8.13
N TYR A 83 2.83 -32.83 7.59
CA TYR A 83 2.50 -31.43 7.83
C TYR A 83 1.77 -30.84 6.62
N TYR A 84 0.83 -29.95 6.87
CA TYR A 84 0.33 -29.06 5.84
C TYR A 84 1.26 -27.83 5.76
N LEU A 85 1.89 -27.63 4.61
CA LEU A 85 2.80 -26.50 4.41
C LEU A 85 2.04 -25.31 3.83
N THR A 86 2.12 -24.15 4.49
CA THR A 86 1.51 -22.91 4.00
C THR A 86 2.36 -21.71 4.32
N ASP A 87 2.34 -20.69 3.46
CA ASP A 87 2.89 -19.36 3.74
C ASP A 87 1.81 -18.32 4.06
N ASN A 88 0.54 -18.76 4.13
CA ASN A 88 -0.55 -17.93 4.60
C ASN A 88 -0.61 -17.97 6.13
N VAL A 89 -0.66 -16.80 6.77
CA VAL A 89 -0.75 -16.63 8.22
C VAL A 89 -2.20 -16.42 8.70
N ASP A 90 -3.16 -16.19 7.81
CA ASP A 90 -4.56 -15.92 8.16
C ASP A 90 -5.17 -16.99 9.08
N TRP A 91 -4.75 -18.25 8.91
CA TRP A 91 -5.26 -19.36 9.70
C TRP A 91 -4.95 -19.25 11.21
N VAL A 92 -3.90 -18.51 11.56
CA VAL A 92 -3.49 -18.30 12.96
C VAL A 92 -4.54 -17.45 13.71
N PHE A 93 -5.28 -16.60 12.99
CA PHE A 93 -6.26 -15.65 13.53
C PHE A 93 -7.71 -16.15 13.47
N LEU A 94 -7.93 -17.43 13.16
CA LEU A 94 -9.26 -18.03 13.06
C LEU A 94 -9.85 -18.28 14.45
N HIS A 95 -10.39 -17.23 15.09
CA HIS A 95 -11.14 -17.37 16.34
C HIS A 95 -12.65 -17.29 16.07
N GLY A 96 -13.42 -18.32 16.46
CA GLY A 96 -14.86 -18.17 16.69
C GLY A 96 -15.86 -18.94 15.83
N THR A 97 -15.46 -19.91 14.98
CA THR A 97 -16.45 -20.78 14.30
C THR A 97 -16.28 -22.27 14.57
N TYR A 98 -15.06 -22.80 14.62
CA TYR A 98 -14.78 -24.21 15.00
C TYR A 98 -13.39 -24.39 15.64
N VAL A 99 -12.42 -23.55 15.27
CA VAL A 99 -11.08 -23.50 15.86
C VAL A 99 -11.11 -22.52 17.04
N GLN A 100 -10.65 -22.98 18.19
CA GLN A 100 -10.61 -22.18 19.42
C GLN A 100 -9.18 -21.73 19.76
N TRP A 101 -8.19 -22.55 19.43
CA TRP A 101 -6.81 -22.31 19.79
C TRP A 101 -5.84 -22.57 18.63
N THR A 102 -4.92 -21.65 18.41
CA THR A 102 -3.78 -21.84 17.51
C THR A 102 -2.48 -21.60 18.28
N TYR A 103 -1.52 -22.50 18.09
CA TYR A 103 -0.19 -22.42 18.68
C TYR A 103 0.87 -22.52 17.60
N VAL A 104 1.80 -21.57 17.56
CA VAL A 104 2.92 -21.58 16.62
C VAL A 104 4.24 -21.47 17.36
N ILE A 105 5.12 -22.44 17.19
CA ILE A 105 6.53 -22.27 17.52
C ILE A 105 7.22 -21.63 16.32
N ASP A 106 7.48 -20.33 16.42
CA ASP A 106 8.17 -19.54 15.41
C ASP A 106 9.69 -19.59 15.63
N LEU A 107 10.35 -20.43 14.84
CA LEU A 107 11.79 -20.63 14.89
C LEU A 107 12.56 -19.46 14.26
N ASP A 108 11.90 -18.66 13.40
CA ASP A 108 12.52 -17.51 12.75
C ASP A 108 12.64 -16.33 13.72
N ASN A 109 11.59 -16.10 14.52
CA ASN A 109 11.54 -15.03 15.53
C ASN A 109 11.90 -15.50 16.94
N ARG A 110 12.10 -16.80 17.16
CA ARG A 110 12.26 -17.42 18.48
C ARG A 110 11.10 -17.11 19.43
N ALA A 111 9.88 -17.22 18.90
CA ALA A 111 8.65 -16.93 19.63
C ALA A 111 7.71 -18.15 19.70
N PHE A 112 6.89 -18.22 20.74
CA PHE A 112 5.73 -19.08 20.85
C PHE A 112 4.48 -18.21 20.74
N ILE A 113 3.66 -18.44 19.73
CA ILE A 113 2.54 -17.58 19.37
C ILE A 113 1.24 -18.27 19.75
N VAL A 114 0.37 -17.58 20.48
CA VAL A 114 -0.98 -18.05 20.82
C VAL A 114 -2.01 -17.18 20.10
N ASN A 115 -2.90 -17.81 19.33
CA ASN A 115 -4.00 -17.15 18.60
C ASN A 115 -3.59 -15.96 17.71
N GLY A 116 -2.31 -15.90 17.33
CA GLY A 116 -1.75 -14.82 16.52
C GLY A 116 -1.58 -13.49 17.25
N VAL A 117 -1.94 -13.41 18.53
CA VAL A 117 -2.01 -12.17 19.32
C VAL A 117 -0.89 -12.06 20.34
N ASP A 118 -0.54 -13.16 21.02
CA ASP A 118 0.47 -13.14 22.07
C ASP A 118 1.76 -13.81 21.59
N TYR A 119 2.86 -13.06 21.60
CA TYR A 119 4.16 -13.48 21.09
C TYR A 119 5.13 -13.77 22.24
N TRP A 120 5.06 -14.96 22.82
CA TRP A 120 5.88 -15.36 23.96
C TRP A 120 7.32 -15.63 23.54
N ARG A 121 8.30 -15.23 24.34
CA ARG A 121 9.71 -15.51 24.05
C ARG A 121 10.05 -16.95 24.37
N LEU A 122 10.68 -17.68 23.43
CA LEU A 122 11.06 -19.09 23.68
C LEU A 122 12.09 -19.24 24.82
N ASP A 123 12.94 -18.23 25.03
CA ASP A 123 13.96 -18.23 26.09
C ASP A 123 13.41 -17.87 27.48
N ASN A 124 12.16 -17.40 27.55
CA ASN A 124 11.52 -16.96 28.78
C ASN A 124 10.03 -17.30 28.75
N LEU A 125 9.70 -18.59 28.64
CA LEU A 125 8.32 -19.06 28.71
C LEU A 125 7.84 -19.20 30.18
N PRO A 126 6.55 -19.04 30.47
CA PRO A 126 6.01 -19.33 31.80
C PRO A 126 6.03 -20.84 32.10
N ASP A 127 5.97 -21.20 33.38
CA ASP A 127 5.86 -22.60 33.81
C ASP A 127 4.50 -23.21 33.49
N ARG A 128 3.45 -22.38 33.45
CA ARG A 128 2.06 -22.78 33.18
C ARG A 128 1.42 -21.78 32.24
N LEU A 129 1.23 -22.19 30.99
CA LEU A 129 0.59 -21.35 29.99
C LEU A 129 -0.90 -21.16 30.32
N GLY A 130 -1.58 -22.23 30.76
CA GLY A 130 -3.02 -22.21 31.05
C GLY A 130 -3.43 -21.21 32.13
N TYR A 131 -2.49 -20.84 33.01
CA TYR A 131 -2.72 -19.80 34.02
C TYR A 131 -3.10 -18.43 33.42
N TYR A 132 -2.59 -18.09 32.23
CA TYR A 132 -2.85 -16.82 31.57
C TYR A 132 -4.10 -16.85 30.67
N TYR A 133 -4.64 -18.04 30.41
CA TYR A 133 -5.79 -18.25 29.53
C TYR A 133 -6.84 -19.15 30.20
N PRO A 134 -7.53 -18.66 31.24
CA PRO A 134 -8.52 -19.46 31.95
C PRO A 134 -9.72 -19.79 31.06
N ASP A 135 -10.24 -21.02 31.18
CA ASP A 135 -11.40 -21.51 30.42
C ASP A 135 -12.74 -20.80 30.75
N SER A 136 -12.80 -20.01 31.83
CA SER A 136 -13.99 -19.26 32.23
C SER A 136 -14.00 -17.83 31.68
N ASP A 137 -15.18 -17.21 31.56
CA ASP A 137 -15.39 -15.77 31.23
C ASP A 137 -14.66 -14.77 32.17
N SER A 138 -13.83 -15.27 33.09
CA SER A 138 -12.89 -14.49 33.89
C SER A 138 -11.73 -14.00 33.04
N GLU A 139 -11.42 -12.72 33.12
CA GLU A 139 -10.16 -12.20 32.60
C GLU A 139 -8.98 -12.90 33.28
N GLY A 140 -8.07 -13.45 32.46
CA GLY A 140 -6.79 -13.97 32.92
C GLY A 140 -5.93 -12.86 33.54
N PRO A 141 -4.88 -13.23 34.30
CA PRO A 141 -3.90 -12.26 34.77
C PRO A 141 -3.19 -11.60 33.57
N GLU A 142 -2.85 -10.33 33.72
CA GLU A 142 -2.03 -9.61 32.74
C GLU A 142 -0.69 -10.33 32.55
N ILE A 143 -0.31 -10.54 31.29
CA ILE A 143 0.95 -11.22 30.94
C ILE A 143 2.09 -10.21 31.13
N PRO A 144 3.11 -10.53 31.94
CA PRO A 144 4.28 -9.66 32.08
C PRO A 144 5.04 -9.43 30.76
N ASP A 145 5.39 -8.17 30.47
CA ASP A 145 6.15 -7.77 29.27
C ASP A 145 7.46 -8.54 29.08
N GLU A 146 8.08 -9.01 30.16
CA GLU A 146 9.32 -9.80 30.12
C GLU A 146 9.17 -11.14 29.40
N PHE A 147 7.94 -11.65 29.28
CA PHE A 147 7.62 -12.86 28.56
C PHE A 147 7.26 -12.63 27.10
N LEU A 148 7.01 -11.39 26.68
CA LEU A 148 6.46 -11.07 25.37
C LEU A 148 7.47 -10.34 24.46
N PHE A 149 7.30 -10.52 23.16
CA PHE A 149 7.85 -9.64 22.15
C PHE A 149 6.86 -8.51 21.84
N THR A 150 7.40 -7.31 21.62
CA THR A 150 6.61 -6.16 21.16
C THR A 150 6.30 -6.25 19.66
N GLU A 151 7.23 -6.78 18.87
CA GLU A 151 7.10 -6.92 17.42
C GLU A 151 7.83 -8.18 16.94
N ILE A 152 7.23 -8.91 15.99
CA ILE A 152 7.83 -10.08 15.33
C ILE A 152 7.59 -10.01 13.81
N ASP A 153 8.49 -10.60 13.01
CA ASP A 153 8.34 -10.64 11.55
C ASP A 153 7.44 -11.81 11.13
N LEU A 154 6.16 -11.53 10.90
CA LEU A 154 5.17 -12.47 10.36
C LEU A 154 5.04 -12.46 8.83
N TRP A 155 5.90 -11.71 8.14
CA TRP A 155 5.80 -11.59 6.70
C TRP A 155 6.03 -12.94 5.99
N PRO A 156 5.38 -13.15 4.84
CA PRO A 156 5.60 -14.35 4.04
C PRO A 156 7.04 -14.37 3.50
N PRO A 157 7.54 -15.57 3.16
CA PRO A 157 8.84 -15.72 2.59
C PRO A 157 8.93 -15.06 1.22
N VAL A 158 10.16 -14.66 0.89
CA VAL A 158 10.48 -14.16 -0.43
C VAL A 158 10.41 -15.31 -1.44
N ARG A 159 9.47 -15.23 -2.38
CA ARG A 159 9.22 -16.29 -3.38
C ARG A 159 10.21 -16.30 -4.55
N TYR A 160 11.29 -15.54 -4.48
CA TYR A 160 12.30 -15.45 -5.54
C TYR A 160 13.71 -15.68 -4.99
N VAL A 161 14.60 -16.18 -5.86
CA VAL A 161 15.99 -16.45 -5.52
C VAL A 161 16.73 -15.13 -5.34
N ILE A 162 17.12 -14.82 -4.10
CA ILE A 162 17.74 -13.55 -3.70
C ILE A 162 19.01 -13.27 -4.51
N SER A 163 19.90 -14.27 -4.63
CA SER A 163 21.17 -14.13 -5.35
C SER A 163 20.98 -13.81 -6.84
N GLU A 164 19.99 -14.43 -7.48
CA GLU A 164 19.66 -14.16 -8.89
C GLU A 164 19.14 -12.73 -9.07
N ARG A 165 18.31 -12.24 -8.15
CA ARG A 165 17.80 -10.86 -8.20
C ARG A 165 18.88 -9.83 -7.99
N GLN A 166 19.77 -10.06 -7.02
CA GLN A 166 20.92 -9.20 -6.78
C GLN A 166 21.79 -9.10 -8.04
N GLN A 167 22.13 -10.25 -8.65
CA GLN A 167 22.93 -10.28 -9.87
C GLN A 167 22.30 -9.48 -11.03
N LYS A 168 20.98 -9.63 -11.23
CA LYS A 168 20.25 -8.91 -12.28
C LYS A 168 20.21 -7.40 -12.04
N TYR A 169 20.05 -7.00 -10.79
CA TYR A 169 20.08 -5.59 -10.39
C TYR A 169 21.48 -4.99 -10.52
N ASP A 170 22.53 -5.69 -10.08
CA ASP A 170 23.91 -5.23 -10.19
C ASP A 170 24.30 -5.02 -11.66
N ALA A 171 23.81 -5.88 -12.56
CA ALA A 171 24.01 -5.73 -14.00
C ALA A 171 23.41 -4.44 -14.58
N LEU A 172 22.45 -3.80 -13.90
CA LEU A 172 21.91 -2.49 -14.29
C LEU A 172 22.88 -1.33 -14.02
N HIS A 173 23.89 -1.54 -13.17
CA HIS A 173 24.78 -0.51 -12.63
C HIS A 173 23.99 0.72 -12.12
N PRO A 174 23.03 0.52 -11.21
CA PRO A 174 22.12 1.59 -10.79
C PRO A 174 22.86 2.63 -9.94
N ILE A 175 22.51 3.89 -10.16
CA ILE A 175 23.00 5.01 -9.35
C ILE A 175 21.91 5.39 -8.34
N ILE A 176 22.20 5.29 -7.06
CA ILE A 176 21.28 5.74 -6.00
C ILE A 176 21.42 7.25 -5.86
N VAL A 177 20.33 7.98 -6.06
CA VAL A 177 20.31 9.44 -6.05
C VAL A 177 19.51 9.94 -4.84
N PRO A 178 20.09 10.76 -3.94
CA PRO A 178 19.40 11.32 -2.78
C PRO A 178 18.14 12.11 -3.17
N ALA A 179 17.12 12.12 -2.31
CA ALA A 179 15.83 12.75 -2.60
C ALA A 179 15.96 14.23 -3.01
N ALA A 180 16.82 14.99 -2.32
CA ALA A 180 17.07 16.40 -2.60
C ALA A 180 17.57 16.68 -4.04
N GLU A 181 18.24 15.71 -4.67
CA GLU A 181 18.74 15.87 -6.03
C GLU A 181 17.64 15.65 -7.09
N TRP A 182 16.49 15.06 -6.73
CA TRP A 182 15.37 14.81 -7.68
C TRP A 182 14.65 16.09 -8.13
N GLY A 183 14.96 17.24 -7.51
CA GLY A 183 14.41 18.54 -7.89
C GLY A 183 12.97 18.77 -7.41
N ALA A 184 12.51 18.00 -6.42
CA ALA A 184 11.22 18.26 -5.80
C ALA A 184 11.25 19.60 -5.05
N PRO A 185 10.23 20.46 -5.19
CA PRO A 185 10.15 21.73 -4.50
C PRO A 185 10.03 21.55 -2.98
N ILE A 186 10.56 22.51 -2.23
CA ILE A 186 10.36 22.59 -0.78
C ILE A 186 8.99 23.18 -0.46
N TRP A 187 8.50 22.95 0.76
CA TRP A 187 7.15 23.38 1.19
C TRP A 187 6.77 24.83 0.82
N PRO A 188 7.63 25.85 1.06
CA PRO A 188 7.28 27.24 0.75
C PRO A 188 7.11 27.54 -0.75
N GLU A 189 7.64 26.67 -1.63
CA GLU A 189 7.57 26.80 -3.09
C GLU A 189 6.35 26.09 -3.68
N LEU A 190 5.63 25.32 -2.87
CA LEU A 190 4.47 24.56 -3.31
C LEU A 190 3.29 25.47 -3.65
N SER A 191 2.67 25.22 -4.80
CA SER A 191 1.39 25.84 -5.13
C SER A 191 0.26 25.35 -4.21
N ILE A 192 -0.87 26.06 -4.22
CA ILE A 192 -2.08 25.67 -3.48
C ILE A 192 -2.50 24.23 -3.81
N SER A 193 -2.40 23.81 -5.08
CA SER A 193 -2.74 22.44 -5.48
C SER A 193 -1.82 21.37 -4.92
N HIS A 194 -0.52 21.63 -4.81
CA HIS A 194 0.40 20.70 -4.17
C HIS A 194 0.14 20.62 -2.67
N GLN A 195 -0.01 21.77 -2.01
CA GLN A 195 -0.30 21.82 -0.58
C GLN A 195 -1.61 21.08 -0.28
N PHE A 196 -2.65 21.32 -1.07
CA PHE A 196 -3.95 20.65 -0.96
C PHE A 196 -3.81 19.12 -1.06
N SER A 197 -3.18 18.60 -2.12
CA SER A 197 -2.95 17.15 -2.27
C SER A 197 -2.17 16.56 -1.12
N ILE A 198 -1.11 17.22 -0.65
CA ILE A 198 -0.34 16.73 0.50
C ILE A 198 -1.18 16.65 1.77
N GLN A 199 -2.05 17.63 2.02
CA GLN A 199 -2.93 17.63 3.19
C GLN A 199 -3.95 16.49 3.13
N ILE A 200 -4.52 16.24 1.96
CA ILE A 200 -5.46 15.13 1.74
C ILE A 200 -4.76 13.78 1.90
N THR A 201 -3.60 13.58 1.28
CA THR A 201 -2.83 12.35 1.44
C THR A 201 -2.42 12.13 2.90
N HIS A 202 -2.05 13.19 3.63
CA HIS A 202 -1.71 13.10 5.04
C HIS A 202 -2.87 12.50 5.85
N TYR A 203 -4.06 13.09 5.71
CA TYR A 203 -5.24 12.62 6.42
C TYR A 203 -5.60 11.18 6.03
N LEU A 204 -5.51 10.86 4.74
CA LEU A 204 -5.81 9.51 4.26
C LEU A 204 -4.87 8.47 4.88
N LEU A 205 -3.56 8.74 4.89
CA LEU A 205 -2.56 7.86 5.53
C LEU A 205 -2.86 7.70 7.02
N GLU A 206 -3.18 8.78 7.72
CA GLU A 206 -3.53 8.73 9.14
C GLU A 206 -4.75 7.83 9.41
N LYS A 207 -5.78 7.89 8.56
CA LYS A 207 -7.01 7.08 8.75
C LYS A 207 -6.89 5.62 8.30
N THR A 208 -6.04 5.33 7.32
CA THR A 208 -6.05 4.02 6.64
C THR A 208 -4.81 3.18 6.92
N SER A 209 -3.68 3.77 7.30
CA SER A 209 -2.41 3.05 7.34
C SER A 209 -2.30 1.97 8.41
N ALA A 210 -3.00 2.11 9.54
CA ALA A 210 -2.99 1.11 10.61
C ALA A 210 -3.46 -0.26 10.11
N THR A 211 -4.52 -0.29 9.30
CA THR A 211 -5.03 -1.51 8.65
C THR A 211 -3.95 -2.17 7.78
N PHE A 212 -3.16 -1.38 7.05
CA PHE A 212 -2.14 -1.91 6.14
C PHE A 212 -0.81 -2.24 6.81
N ALA A 213 -0.60 -1.87 8.08
CA ALA A 213 0.54 -2.37 8.87
C ALA A 213 0.50 -3.91 8.96
N GLU A 214 -0.70 -4.50 8.90
CA GLU A 214 -0.95 -5.93 8.94
C GLU A 214 -1.03 -6.57 7.54
N ALA A 215 -0.49 -5.95 6.48
CA ALA A 215 -0.52 -6.51 5.12
C ALA A 215 0.28 -7.83 4.94
N PHE A 216 0.86 -8.37 6.03
CA PHE A 216 1.28 -9.76 6.10
C PHE A 216 0.09 -10.74 6.12
N LEU A 217 -1.10 -10.32 6.55
CA LEU A 217 -2.37 -11.04 6.39
C LEU A 217 -2.79 -11.02 4.93
N SER A 218 -3.23 -12.15 4.37
CA SER A 218 -3.54 -12.23 2.94
C SER A 218 -4.80 -11.45 2.57
N PHE A 219 -5.79 -11.38 3.46
CA PHE A 219 -7.00 -10.58 3.24
C PHE A 219 -6.71 -9.06 3.28
N VAL A 220 -5.79 -8.59 4.12
CA VAL A 220 -5.33 -7.18 4.05
C VAL A 220 -4.48 -6.97 2.80
N ARG A 221 -3.61 -7.93 2.49
CA ARG A 221 -2.71 -7.86 1.34
C ARG A 221 -3.44 -7.73 0.01
N CYS A 222 -4.63 -8.34 -0.12
CA CYS A 222 -5.41 -8.23 -1.35
C CYS A 222 -5.91 -6.79 -1.59
N GLU A 223 -6.02 -5.97 -0.54
CA GLU A 223 -6.42 -4.56 -0.63
C GLU A 223 -5.26 -3.57 -0.82
N VAL A 224 -4.01 -4.04 -0.85
CA VAL A 224 -2.82 -3.19 -1.05
C VAL A 224 -2.92 -2.37 -2.34
N GLY A 225 -3.44 -2.96 -3.41
CA GLY A 225 -3.65 -2.26 -4.67
C GLY A 225 -4.63 -1.10 -4.55
N THR A 226 -5.74 -1.32 -3.83
CA THR A 226 -6.76 -0.29 -3.52
C THR A 226 -6.14 0.85 -2.73
N PHE A 227 -5.47 0.53 -1.62
CA PHE A 227 -4.82 1.52 -0.77
C PHE A 227 -3.79 2.36 -1.51
N CYS A 228 -2.84 1.73 -2.19
CA CYS A 228 -1.82 2.44 -2.94
C CYS A 228 -2.42 3.31 -4.06
N TRP A 229 -3.53 2.88 -4.67
CA TRP A 229 -4.27 3.66 -5.64
C TRP A 229 -4.89 4.92 -5.04
N ASP A 230 -5.51 4.81 -3.87
CA ASP A 230 -6.10 5.94 -3.15
C ASP A 230 -5.03 6.96 -2.73
N ILE A 231 -3.90 6.48 -2.20
CA ILE A 231 -2.73 7.33 -1.89
C ILE A 231 -2.21 8.03 -3.15
N LEU A 232 -2.09 7.31 -4.27
CA LEU A 232 -1.64 7.87 -5.54
C LEU A 232 -2.59 8.97 -6.04
N CYS A 233 -3.90 8.75 -5.94
CA CYS A 233 -4.91 9.69 -6.35
C CYS A 233 -4.93 10.94 -5.45
N ALA A 234 -4.93 10.76 -4.12
CA ALA A 234 -4.82 11.88 -3.17
C ALA A 234 -3.56 12.73 -3.41
N SER A 235 -2.45 12.07 -3.76
CA SER A 235 -1.15 12.71 -3.97
C SER A 235 -1.02 13.45 -5.29
N ALA A 236 -1.96 13.29 -6.23
CA ALA A 236 -1.89 13.92 -7.54
C ALA A 236 -2.51 15.32 -7.53
N PRO A 237 -1.73 16.40 -7.73
CA PRO A 237 -2.21 17.78 -7.65
C PRO A 237 -3.37 18.07 -8.59
N ALA A 238 -4.35 18.83 -8.08
CA ALA A 238 -5.49 19.34 -8.84
C ALA A 238 -6.28 18.28 -9.61
N LEU A 239 -6.39 17.07 -9.03
CA LEU A 239 -7.55 16.24 -9.31
C LEU A 239 -8.79 16.91 -8.70
N PRO A 240 -9.81 17.22 -9.52
CA PRO A 240 -11.08 17.70 -8.98
C PRO A 240 -11.75 16.61 -8.15
N PHE A 241 -12.30 17.01 -6.99
CA PHE A 241 -13.17 16.16 -6.19
C PHE A 241 -14.61 16.34 -6.68
N PHE A 242 -15.22 15.23 -7.08
CA PHE A 242 -16.56 15.16 -7.64
C PHE A 242 -17.54 14.65 -6.59
N GLN A 243 -18.78 15.14 -6.59
CA GLN A 243 -19.86 14.52 -5.83
C GLN A 243 -20.42 13.30 -6.57
N ASP A 244 -21.12 12.41 -5.86
CA ASP A 244 -21.72 11.20 -6.45
C ASP A 244 -22.61 11.53 -7.68
N ASP A 245 -23.35 12.65 -7.62
CA ASP A 245 -24.22 13.11 -8.72
C ASP A 245 -23.44 13.60 -9.96
N ASP A 246 -22.19 14.03 -9.80
CA ASP A 246 -21.36 14.52 -10.89
C ASP A 246 -20.88 13.39 -11.82
N PHE A 247 -20.67 12.18 -11.29
CA PHE A 247 -20.20 11.07 -12.11
C PHE A 247 -21.21 10.66 -13.18
N MET A 248 -22.50 10.73 -12.83
CA MET A 248 -23.61 10.44 -13.74
C MET A 248 -23.79 11.53 -14.80
N SER A 249 -23.67 12.79 -14.39
CA SER A 249 -23.92 13.93 -15.28
C SER A 249 -22.75 14.20 -16.24
N LEU A 250 -21.53 13.83 -15.86
CA LEU A 250 -20.30 14.18 -16.59
C LEU A 250 -19.70 13.06 -17.45
N ASP A 251 -20.35 11.89 -17.52
CA ASP A 251 -19.89 10.70 -18.26
C ASP A 251 -18.39 10.46 -18.03
N LEU A 252 -18.01 10.38 -16.74
CA LEU A 252 -16.61 10.29 -16.36
C LEU A 252 -16.02 8.97 -16.86
N SER A 253 -15.11 9.05 -17.83
CA SER A 253 -14.31 7.89 -18.27
C SER A 253 -13.78 7.08 -17.06
N PRO A 254 -13.82 5.73 -17.14
CA PRO A 254 -13.19 4.83 -16.17
C PRO A 254 -11.68 4.97 -16.07
N ARG A 255 -11.03 5.93 -16.74
CA ARG A 255 -9.60 6.24 -16.61
C ARG A 255 -9.33 7.52 -15.81
N THR A 256 -10.38 8.12 -15.26
CA THR A 256 -10.26 9.31 -14.41
C THR A 256 -9.67 8.87 -13.08
N LEU A 257 -8.50 9.41 -12.71
CA LEU A 257 -7.91 9.18 -11.38
C LEU A 257 -8.91 9.67 -10.32
N CYS A 258 -9.45 8.72 -9.56
CA CYS A 258 -10.38 8.97 -8.47
C CYS A 258 -10.00 8.05 -7.31
N SER A 259 -10.08 8.61 -6.11
CA SER A 259 -9.93 7.87 -4.86
C SER A 259 -11.31 7.48 -4.32
N GLY A 260 -11.40 6.29 -3.73
CA GLY A 260 -12.57 5.79 -3.03
C GLY A 260 -13.64 5.13 -3.90
N LEU A 261 -14.68 4.62 -3.23
CA LEU A 261 -15.90 4.12 -3.87
C LEU A 261 -16.80 5.29 -4.27
N ASN A 262 -17.27 5.26 -5.51
CA ASN A 262 -18.54 5.88 -5.84
C ASN A 262 -19.57 4.75 -5.96
N ASN A 263 -20.78 4.97 -5.46
CA ASN A 263 -21.93 4.07 -5.48
C ASN A 263 -22.24 3.42 -6.85
N ARG A 264 -21.63 3.87 -7.96
CA ARG A 264 -21.92 3.37 -9.32
C ARG A 264 -20.70 3.06 -10.19
N THR A 265 -19.49 3.45 -9.81
CA THR A 265 -18.27 3.16 -10.58
C THR A 265 -17.26 2.47 -9.69
N HIS A 266 -16.91 1.23 -10.04
CA HIS A 266 -15.73 0.61 -9.46
C HIS A 266 -14.51 1.48 -9.79
N PRO A 267 -13.56 1.64 -8.85
CA PRO A 267 -12.32 2.33 -9.12
C PRO A 267 -11.68 1.80 -10.40
N VAL A 268 -11.08 2.72 -11.16
CA VAL A 268 -10.39 2.46 -12.44
C VAL A 268 -9.51 1.22 -12.40
N TYR A 269 -8.83 0.97 -11.28
CA TYR A 269 -7.90 -0.16 -11.14
C TYR A 269 -8.57 -1.53 -11.31
N HIS A 270 -9.87 -1.69 -11.05
CA HIS A 270 -10.60 -2.94 -11.36
C HIS A 270 -10.68 -3.20 -12.88
N ASP A 271 -10.66 -2.14 -13.68
CA ASP A 271 -10.77 -2.17 -15.14
C ASP A 271 -9.44 -1.89 -15.87
N ILE A 272 -8.34 -1.59 -15.15
CA ILE A 272 -7.03 -1.42 -15.76
C ILE A 272 -6.63 -2.75 -16.39
N LYS A 273 -6.49 -2.75 -17.71
CA LYS A 273 -6.02 -3.90 -18.49
C LYS A 273 -4.51 -3.80 -18.66
N THR A 274 -3.83 -4.94 -18.64
CA THR A 274 -2.43 -4.99 -19.06
C THR A 274 -2.26 -4.52 -20.49
N LEU A 275 -1.18 -3.76 -20.71
CA LEU A 275 -0.70 -3.41 -22.05
C LEU A 275 -0.28 -4.62 -22.88
N GLN A 276 0.05 -5.76 -22.25
CA GLN A 276 0.51 -6.96 -22.95
C GLN A 276 -0.63 -7.90 -23.37
N ASN A 277 -1.69 -8.08 -22.57
CA ASN A 277 -2.66 -9.15 -22.81
C ASN A 277 -4.13 -8.73 -22.82
N ASN A 278 -4.48 -7.46 -22.64
CA ASN A 278 -5.88 -7.00 -22.65
C ASN A 278 -6.78 -7.72 -21.61
N SER A 279 -6.18 -8.44 -20.66
CA SER A 279 -6.85 -9.07 -19.52
C SER A 279 -7.11 -8.02 -18.44
N LEU A 280 -8.30 -8.07 -17.85
CA LEU A 280 -8.68 -7.27 -16.68
C LEU A 280 -7.73 -7.56 -15.50
N PHE A 281 -7.50 -6.56 -14.65
CA PHE A 281 -6.78 -6.65 -13.38
C PHE A 281 -7.40 -7.79 -12.55
N LYS A 282 -6.84 -8.99 -12.65
CA LYS A 282 -7.33 -10.15 -11.89
C LYS A 282 -6.48 -10.29 -10.65
N LEU A 283 -7.02 -9.78 -9.55
CA LEU A 283 -6.58 -10.05 -8.17
C LEU A 283 -6.61 -11.56 -7.79
N LYS A 284 -6.92 -12.49 -8.71
CA LYS A 284 -7.29 -13.87 -8.38
C LYS A 284 -6.22 -14.94 -8.55
N GLU A 285 -5.08 -14.71 -9.19
CA GLU A 285 -4.07 -15.78 -9.33
C GLU A 285 -2.64 -15.26 -9.19
N ARG A 286 -1.81 -16.05 -8.51
CA ARG A 286 -0.40 -15.83 -8.18
C ARG A 286 0.37 -14.96 -9.22
N GLY A 287 0.63 -13.71 -8.87
CA GLY A 287 1.87 -13.03 -9.28
C GLY A 287 1.83 -12.00 -10.40
N SER A 288 0.87 -11.06 -10.45
CA SER A 288 1.09 -9.85 -11.23
C SER A 288 0.66 -8.57 -10.52
N ILE A 289 1.66 -7.88 -9.96
CA ILE A 289 1.61 -6.43 -9.83
C ILE A 289 1.88 -5.88 -11.24
N GLU A 290 0.87 -5.30 -11.86
CA GLU A 290 0.92 -4.85 -13.25
C GLU A 290 1.06 -3.34 -13.32
N TYR A 291 2.06 -2.92 -14.08
CA TYR A 291 2.51 -1.55 -14.24
C TYR A 291 1.50 -0.74 -15.06
N PHE A 292 1.24 0.51 -14.67
CA PHE A 292 0.31 1.40 -15.38
C PHE A 292 0.82 2.84 -15.45
N TRP A 293 0.28 3.64 -16.38
CA TRP A 293 0.75 5.01 -16.60
C TRP A 293 -0.12 6.04 -15.89
N VAL A 294 0.51 6.89 -15.09
CA VAL A 294 -0.15 8.02 -14.43
C VAL A 294 0.66 9.27 -14.68
N ARG A 295 0.06 10.25 -15.37
CA ARG A 295 0.66 11.58 -15.65
C ARG A 295 2.10 11.52 -16.20
N GLY A 296 2.41 10.49 -17.00
CA GLY A 296 3.73 10.31 -17.62
C GLY A 296 4.73 9.50 -16.79
N CYS A 297 4.34 9.03 -15.61
CA CYS A 297 5.11 8.11 -14.78
C CYS A 297 4.57 6.68 -14.90
N LEU A 298 5.48 5.70 -14.93
CA LEU A 298 5.13 4.29 -14.84
C LEU A 298 5.00 3.89 -13.38
N VAL A 299 3.80 3.55 -12.94
CA VAL A 299 3.50 3.26 -11.54
C VAL A 299 3.34 1.76 -11.33
N THR A 300 3.83 1.27 -10.20
CA THR A 300 3.62 -0.09 -9.71
C THR A 300 3.42 -0.06 -8.19
N PHE A 301 2.72 -1.04 -7.64
CA PHE A 301 2.41 -1.12 -6.21
C PHE A 301 3.00 -2.37 -5.60
N CYS A 302 3.66 -2.26 -4.46
CA CYS A 302 4.18 -3.44 -3.76
C CYS A 302 3.72 -3.44 -2.31
N VAL A 303 3.97 -4.56 -1.64
CA VAL A 303 3.60 -4.70 -0.24
C VAL A 303 4.59 -3.90 0.63
N ARG A 304 5.89 -4.15 0.50
CA ARG A 304 6.95 -3.57 1.33
C ARG A 304 8.22 -3.23 0.53
N LEU A 305 8.95 -2.19 0.94
CA LEU A 305 10.23 -1.77 0.39
C LEU A 305 11.34 -1.65 1.45
N PHE A 306 11.01 -1.70 2.74
CA PHE A 306 11.96 -1.53 3.85
C PHE A 306 13.23 -2.37 3.73
N HIS A 307 13.11 -3.66 3.37
CA HIS A 307 14.28 -4.49 3.12
C HIS A 307 14.83 -4.28 1.71
N TYR A 308 16.13 -4.04 1.63
CA TYR A 308 16.87 -3.81 0.39
C TYR A 308 16.59 -4.85 -0.71
N ILE A 309 16.33 -6.11 -0.34
CA ILE A 309 16.03 -7.17 -1.30
C ILE A 309 14.74 -6.94 -2.11
N HIS A 310 13.76 -6.24 -1.54
CA HIS A 310 12.53 -5.86 -2.24
C HIS A 310 12.79 -4.70 -3.19
N VAL A 311 13.60 -3.72 -2.78
CA VAL A 311 14.04 -2.62 -3.65
C VAL A 311 14.76 -3.14 -4.88
N VAL A 312 15.73 -4.05 -4.68
CA VAL A 312 16.48 -4.72 -5.75
C VAL A 312 15.54 -5.39 -6.75
N HIS A 313 14.55 -6.14 -6.24
CA HIS A 313 13.55 -6.82 -7.08
C HIS A 313 12.69 -5.84 -7.87
N GLU A 314 12.07 -4.88 -7.19
CA GLU A 314 11.10 -3.95 -7.80
C GLU A 314 11.78 -2.99 -8.79
N VAL A 315 12.98 -2.48 -8.47
CA VAL A 315 13.75 -1.62 -9.39
C VAL A 315 14.14 -2.40 -10.65
N GLU A 316 14.60 -3.66 -10.52
CA GLU A 316 14.93 -4.49 -11.67
C GLU A 316 13.71 -4.75 -12.57
N GLN A 317 12.57 -5.09 -11.97
CA GLN A 317 11.34 -5.30 -12.71
C GLN A 317 10.84 -4.01 -13.39
N MET A 318 10.91 -2.87 -12.70
CA MET A 318 10.55 -1.56 -13.25
C MET A 318 11.41 -1.21 -14.46
N VAL A 319 12.74 -1.32 -14.36
CA VAL A 319 13.66 -1.06 -15.47
C VAL A 319 13.42 -2.01 -16.63
N ARG A 320 13.21 -3.31 -16.35
CA ARG A 320 12.87 -4.30 -17.38
C ARG A 320 11.62 -3.89 -18.14
N LYS A 321 10.57 -3.46 -17.44
CA LYS A 321 9.32 -2.99 -18.04
C LYS A 321 9.48 -1.69 -18.82
N MET A 322 10.25 -0.73 -18.31
CA MET A 322 10.60 0.50 -19.03
C MET A 322 11.31 0.18 -20.35
N ARG A 323 12.33 -0.69 -20.34
CA ARG A 323 13.06 -1.10 -21.55
C ARG A 323 12.17 -1.79 -22.59
N LEU A 324 11.22 -2.60 -22.15
CA LEU A 324 10.28 -3.28 -23.05
C LEU A 324 9.35 -2.32 -23.79
N SER A 325 9.10 -1.12 -23.25
CA SER A 325 8.26 -0.12 -23.92
C SER A 325 8.98 0.63 -25.05
N GLY A 326 10.30 0.44 -25.22
CA GLY A 326 11.09 0.96 -26.34
C GLY A 326 11.44 2.45 -26.28
N VAL A 327 10.96 3.19 -25.28
CA VAL A 327 11.30 4.60 -25.06
C VAL A 327 12.51 4.69 -24.13
N THR A 328 13.39 5.65 -24.41
CA THR A 328 14.72 5.76 -23.80
C THR A 328 14.72 6.55 -22.49
N GLU A 329 13.66 7.30 -22.20
CA GLU A 329 13.60 8.20 -21.04
C GLU A 329 12.30 7.99 -20.28
N PHE A 330 12.41 7.58 -19.02
CA PHE A 330 11.24 7.34 -18.17
C PHE A 330 11.48 7.68 -16.71
N VAL A 331 10.36 7.90 -16.03
CA VAL A 331 10.28 7.93 -14.57
C VAL A 331 9.24 6.92 -14.15
N GLY A 332 9.57 6.13 -13.14
CA GLY A 332 8.72 5.14 -12.53
C GLY A 332 8.58 5.38 -11.04
N ILE A 333 7.41 5.02 -10.52
CA ILE A 333 7.02 5.18 -9.12
C ILE A 333 6.70 3.78 -8.61
N ILE A 334 7.38 3.35 -7.56
CA ILE A 334 7.10 2.11 -6.83
C ILE A 334 6.56 2.53 -5.48
N LEU A 335 5.27 2.30 -5.24
CA LEU A 335 4.59 2.71 -4.00
C LEU A 335 4.26 1.47 -3.17
N SER A 336 4.58 1.52 -1.88
CA SER A 336 4.36 0.42 -0.94
C SER A 336 3.19 0.67 0.00
N SER A 337 2.48 -0.41 0.36
CA SER A 337 1.48 -0.38 1.43
C SER A 337 2.03 0.05 2.79
N GLN A 338 3.34 -0.13 3.03
CA GLN A 338 4.01 0.26 4.27
C GLN A 338 4.39 1.74 4.32
N GLN A 339 3.76 2.57 3.47
CA GLN A 339 3.98 4.01 3.39
C GLN A 339 5.41 4.36 2.93
N GLU A 340 5.91 3.59 1.96
CA GLU A 340 7.25 3.75 1.40
C GLU A 340 7.20 3.99 -0.11
N LEU A 341 8.19 4.70 -0.62
CA LEU A 341 8.31 5.09 -2.02
C LEU A 341 9.73 4.84 -2.53
N VAL A 342 9.84 4.26 -3.72
CA VAL A 342 11.07 4.30 -4.53
C VAL A 342 10.74 4.87 -5.89
N VAL A 343 11.55 5.83 -6.35
CA VAL A 343 11.43 6.42 -7.68
C VAL A 343 12.57 5.89 -8.54
N VAL A 344 12.26 5.47 -9.76
CA VAL A 344 13.23 4.96 -10.73
C VAL A 344 13.25 5.86 -11.96
N ALA A 345 14.42 6.26 -12.43
CA ALA A 345 14.58 7.01 -13.66
C ALA A 345 15.50 6.25 -14.62
N MET A 346 15.05 6.13 -15.87
CA MET A 346 15.85 5.62 -16.98
C MET A 346 16.18 6.79 -17.91
N ASP A 347 17.46 6.90 -18.28
CA ASP A 347 17.99 7.90 -19.22
C ASP A 347 18.99 7.19 -20.16
N GLY A 348 18.46 6.72 -21.29
CA GLY A 348 19.15 5.82 -22.20
C GLY A 348 19.56 4.52 -21.48
N PRO A 349 20.85 4.17 -21.44
CA PRO A 349 21.33 3.00 -20.71
C PRO A 349 21.41 3.22 -19.19
N THR A 350 21.41 4.48 -18.74
CA THR A 350 21.68 4.82 -17.34
C THR A 350 20.42 4.65 -16.51
N VAL A 351 20.55 3.92 -15.40
CA VAL A 351 19.49 3.70 -14.42
C VAL A 351 19.83 4.46 -13.16
N ARG A 352 18.87 5.24 -12.66
CA ARG A 352 18.92 5.93 -11.37
C ARG A 352 17.71 5.51 -10.54
N HIS A 353 17.85 5.45 -9.23
CA HIS A 353 16.68 5.38 -8.36
C HIS A 353 16.93 6.08 -7.03
N SER A 354 15.85 6.47 -6.34
CA SER A 354 15.93 7.05 -5.00
C SER A 354 16.29 5.96 -3.97
N PRO A 355 16.80 6.32 -2.79
CA PRO A 355 16.66 5.44 -1.63
C PRO A 355 15.18 5.18 -1.33
N VAL A 356 14.90 4.29 -0.38
CA VAL A 356 13.53 4.11 0.14
C VAL A 356 13.15 5.39 0.87
N LEU A 357 12.09 6.05 0.41
CA LEU A 357 11.58 7.29 0.98
C LEU A 357 10.30 7.03 1.75
N ASP A 358 10.22 7.58 2.95
CA ASP A 358 9.01 7.55 3.75
C ASP A 358 7.97 8.54 3.22
N ILE A 359 6.70 8.14 3.18
CA ILE A 359 5.56 9.02 2.86
C ILE A 359 4.61 9.25 4.05
N ARG A 360 4.85 8.62 5.21
CA ARG A 360 4.04 8.74 6.44
C ARG A 360 3.71 10.18 6.79
N ALA A 361 2.54 10.38 7.40
CA ALA A 361 2.17 11.62 8.06
C ALA A 361 3.27 12.06 9.06
N THR A 362 3.71 13.31 8.97
CA THR A 362 4.56 13.93 10.00
C THR A 362 3.66 14.47 11.11
N ASP A 363 4.24 14.93 12.23
CA ASP A 363 3.68 15.34 13.53
C ASP A 363 2.49 16.37 13.54
N GLY A 364 1.60 16.37 12.55
CA GLY A 364 0.44 17.26 12.41
C GLY A 364 0.78 18.72 12.10
N VAL A 365 2.06 19.12 12.16
CA VAL A 365 2.47 20.51 11.94
C VAL A 365 2.22 20.90 10.47
N PRO A 366 1.38 21.92 10.21
CA PRO A 366 1.15 22.41 8.85
C PRO A 366 2.48 22.76 8.17
N GLY A 367 2.76 22.07 7.07
CA GLY A 367 3.89 22.33 6.21
C GLY A 367 5.14 21.48 6.38
N ARG A 368 5.04 20.37 7.11
CA ARG A 368 6.04 19.30 7.07
C ARG A 368 5.53 18.15 6.22
N ALA A 369 6.01 18.01 5.00
CA ALA A 369 5.85 16.80 4.21
C ALA A 369 7.18 16.06 4.23
N THR A 370 7.16 14.73 4.28
CA THR A 370 8.39 13.95 4.06
C THR A 370 8.91 14.18 2.65
N GLU A 371 10.21 13.95 2.43
CA GLU A 371 10.81 14.08 1.10
C GLU A 371 10.14 13.14 0.08
N GLY A 372 9.78 11.93 0.50
CA GLY A 372 9.03 10.98 -0.33
C GLY A 372 7.69 11.55 -0.79
N ARG A 373 6.97 12.25 0.10
CA ARG A 373 5.67 12.81 -0.23
C ARG A 373 5.78 14.03 -1.15
N LEU A 374 6.74 14.91 -0.89
CA LEU A 374 7.05 16.03 -1.79
C LEU A 374 7.41 15.51 -3.18
N LEU A 375 8.25 14.48 -3.25
CA LEU A 375 8.66 13.87 -4.51
C LEU A 375 7.49 13.19 -5.22
N LEU A 376 6.65 12.42 -4.52
CA LEU A 376 5.47 11.79 -5.11
C LEU A 376 4.53 12.83 -5.73
N THR A 377 4.18 13.88 -4.97
CA THR A 377 3.31 14.96 -5.44
C THR A 377 3.94 15.72 -6.62
N TYR A 378 5.25 15.97 -6.57
CA TYR A 378 6.00 16.60 -7.66
C TYR A 378 5.98 15.76 -8.94
N LEU A 379 6.26 14.46 -8.85
CA LEU A 379 6.26 13.56 -10.01
C LEU A 379 4.87 13.39 -10.61
N LEU A 380 3.84 13.39 -9.78
CA LEU A 380 2.44 13.35 -10.20
C LEU A 380 1.92 14.74 -10.61
N SER A 381 2.73 15.79 -10.56
CA SER A 381 2.30 17.09 -11.06
C SER A 381 2.19 17.02 -12.58
N PRO A 382 1.16 17.63 -13.19
CA PRO A 382 0.99 17.53 -14.63
C PRO A 382 2.07 18.34 -15.34
N SER A 383 3.16 17.70 -15.72
CA SER A 383 4.20 18.35 -16.49
C SER A 383 3.72 18.58 -17.92
N LEU A 384 3.87 19.81 -18.42
CA LEU A 384 3.58 20.17 -19.81
C LEU A 384 4.64 19.63 -20.81
N GLY A 385 5.53 18.74 -20.34
CA GLY A 385 6.66 18.10 -21.03
C GLY A 385 7.33 16.99 -20.18
N VAL A 386 8.53 16.57 -20.60
CA VAL A 386 9.40 15.62 -19.85
C VAL A 386 9.74 16.22 -18.49
N LEU A 387 9.56 15.46 -17.40
CA LEU A 387 9.94 15.86 -16.04
C LEU A 387 11.38 16.38 -16.05
N PRO A 388 11.62 17.66 -15.67
CA PRO A 388 12.94 18.24 -15.62
C PRO A 388 13.67 17.67 -14.40
N LEU A 389 14.25 16.49 -14.57
CA LEU A 389 15.14 15.92 -13.55
C LEU A 389 16.48 16.67 -13.63
N PRO A 390 17.07 17.11 -12.50
CA PRO A 390 18.23 18.01 -12.52
C PRO A 390 19.47 17.49 -13.24
N TRP A 391 19.66 16.17 -13.28
CA TRP A 391 20.78 15.52 -13.96
C TRP A 391 20.49 15.16 -15.42
N ARG A 392 19.26 15.34 -15.91
CA ARG A 392 19.03 15.21 -17.36
C ARG A 392 19.73 16.37 -18.02
N SER A 393 20.55 16.05 -19.02
CA SER A 393 21.03 17.04 -19.96
C SER A 393 19.81 17.88 -20.36
N VAL A 394 19.88 19.20 -20.22
CA VAL A 394 18.91 20.08 -20.87
C VAL A 394 19.08 19.78 -22.34
N GLN A 395 18.31 18.83 -22.86
CA GLN A 395 18.16 18.69 -24.29
C GLN A 395 17.62 20.06 -24.65
N PRO A 396 18.34 20.86 -25.46
CA PRO A 396 17.71 22.03 -26.02
C PRO A 396 16.46 21.43 -26.64
N CYS A 397 15.29 21.78 -26.10
CA CYS A 397 14.09 21.66 -26.88
C CYS A 397 14.49 22.37 -28.15
N GLN A 398 14.83 21.60 -29.20
CA GLN A 398 14.94 22.17 -30.52
C GLN A 398 13.63 22.92 -30.60
N PRO A 399 13.65 24.26 -30.73
CA PRO A 399 12.41 24.98 -30.95
C PRO A 399 11.83 24.24 -32.14
N ARG A 400 10.77 23.45 -31.89
CA ARG A 400 10.02 22.80 -32.96
C ARG A 400 9.85 23.94 -33.94
N PRO A 401 10.35 23.84 -35.18
CA PRO A 401 10.33 24.97 -36.10
C PRO A 401 8.92 25.50 -35.98
N SER A 402 8.82 26.73 -35.50
CA SER A 402 7.57 27.42 -35.40
C SER A 402 7.03 27.29 -36.81
N PHE A 403 6.10 26.37 -37.01
CA PHE A 403 5.19 26.49 -38.12
C PHE A 403 4.58 27.84 -37.81
N GLU A 404 5.09 28.85 -38.51
CA GLU A 404 4.49 30.15 -38.70
C GLU A 404 3.15 29.85 -39.38
N ALA A 405 2.23 29.28 -38.60
CA ALA A 405 0.84 29.25 -38.91
C ALA A 405 0.42 30.71 -38.73
N PRO A 406 0.02 31.40 -39.81
CA PRO A 406 -0.49 32.74 -39.69
C PRO A 406 -1.86 32.64 -39.04
N SER A 407 -1.93 32.70 -37.71
CA SER A 407 -3.21 32.91 -37.04
C SER A 407 -3.04 33.96 -35.94
N ARG A 408 -3.53 35.15 -36.27
CA ARG A 408 -3.75 36.31 -35.40
C ARG A 408 -4.86 36.01 -34.38
N VAL A 409 -4.78 34.90 -33.65
CA VAL A 409 -5.63 34.71 -32.48
C VAL A 409 -4.85 35.31 -31.31
N LYS A 410 -5.22 36.53 -30.90
CA LYS A 410 -4.74 37.09 -29.64
C LYS A 410 -5.11 36.09 -28.56
N ALA A 411 -4.11 35.44 -27.96
CA ALA A 411 -4.34 34.59 -26.80
C ALA A 411 -5.05 35.43 -25.73
N LEU A 412 -6.09 34.88 -25.12
CA LEU A 412 -6.76 35.55 -24.01
C LEU A 412 -5.75 35.75 -22.88
N PRO A 413 -5.76 36.92 -22.21
CA PRO A 413 -4.96 37.12 -21.00
C PRO A 413 -5.29 36.05 -19.96
N ASN A 414 -4.30 35.66 -19.15
CA ASN A 414 -4.47 34.61 -18.14
C ASN A 414 -5.56 34.99 -17.12
N GLU A 415 -5.74 36.27 -16.84
CA GLU A 415 -6.74 36.81 -15.94
C GLU A 415 -8.15 36.55 -16.47
N VAL A 416 -8.35 36.71 -17.79
CA VAL A 416 -9.63 36.42 -18.45
C VAL A 416 -9.90 34.92 -18.43
N LEU A 417 -8.88 34.10 -18.70
CA LEU A 417 -9.01 32.65 -18.61
C LEU A 417 -9.34 32.19 -17.18
N GLN A 418 -8.71 32.79 -16.17
CA GLN A 418 -9.03 32.55 -14.76
C GLN A 418 -10.48 32.90 -14.44
N MET A 419 -10.98 34.04 -14.91
CA MET A 419 -12.39 34.40 -14.74
C MET A 419 -13.33 33.41 -15.41
N ILE A 420 -13.02 32.97 -16.64
CA ILE A 420 -13.82 31.96 -17.36
C ILE A 420 -13.84 30.65 -16.58
N ILE A 421 -12.66 30.18 -16.15
CA ILE A 421 -12.53 28.94 -15.38
C ILE A 421 -13.30 29.06 -14.07
N HIS A 422 -13.19 30.20 -13.38
CA HIS A 422 -13.88 30.46 -12.11
C HIS A 422 -15.39 30.28 -12.21
N HIS A 423 -16.00 30.78 -13.29
CA HIS A 423 -17.45 30.66 -13.53
C HIS A 423 -17.87 29.38 -14.26
N ALA A 424 -16.94 28.50 -14.62
CA ALA A 424 -17.28 27.21 -15.23
C ALA A 424 -17.91 26.29 -14.18
N ASP A 425 -18.99 25.60 -14.55
CA ASP A 425 -19.46 24.42 -13.82
C ASP A 425 -18.42 23.28 -13.87
N MET A 426 -18.60 22.21 -13.09
CA MET A 426 -17.64 21.11 -13.02
C MET A 426 -17.42 20.37 -14.34
N GLY A 427 -18.46 20.24 -15.17
CA GLY A 427 -18.35 19.63 -16.49
C GLY A 427 -17.55 20.49 -17.46
N THR A 428 -17.87 21.78 -17.50
CA THR A 428 -17.15 22.78 -18.28
C THR A 428 -15.70 22.91 -17.80
N TYR A 429 -15.44 22.92 -16.51
CA TYR A 429 -14.11 22.93 -15.91
C TYR A 429 -13.27 21.72 -16.38
N ARG A 430 -13.86 20.52 -16.35
CA ARG A 430 -13.21 19.30 -16.85
C ARG A 430 -12.92 19.39 -18.36
N ALA A 431 -13.88 19.88 -19.14
CA ALA A 431 -13.68 20.09 -20.57
C ALA A 431 -12.52 21.07 -20.82
N LEU A 432 -12.49 22.19 -20.09
CA LEU A 432 -11.44 23.21 -20.15
C LEU A 432 -10.05 22.65 -19.84
N CYS A 433 -9.92 21.74 -18.86
CA CYS A 433 -8.68 21.00 -18.61
C CYS A 433 -8.17 20.22 -19.83
N SER A 434 -9.03 19.91 -20.80
CA SER A 434 -8.67 19.19 -22.02
C SER A 434 -8.42 20.09 -23.24
N VAL A 435 -8.83 21.37 -23.20
CA VAL A 435 -8.79 22.28 -24.36
C VAL A 435 -7.38 22.72 -24.74
N SER A 436 -6.59 23.19 -23.77
CA SER A 436 -5.23 23.69 -24.05
C SER A 436 -4.29 23.54 -22.86
N LYS A 437 -2.98 23.57 -23.14
CA LYS A 437 -1.93 23.54 -22.11
C LYS A 437 -2.05 24.70 -21.12
N SER A 438 -2.32 25.91 -21.61
CA SER A 438 -2.42 27.12 -20.77
C SER A 438 -3.66 27.07 -19.86
N ILE A 439 -4.83 26.71 -20.41
CA ILE A 439 -6.07 26.56 -19.62
C ILE A 439 -5.89 25.47 -18.56
N ARG A 440 -5.35 24.31 -18.97
CA ARG A 440 -5.02 23.22 -18.04
C ARG A 440 -4.11 23.70 -16.91
N SER A 441 -3.05 24.45 -17.22
CA SER A 441 -2.15 25.01 -16.20
C SER A 441 -2.88 25.87 -15.17
N ILE A 442 -3.86 26.68 -15.61
CA ILE A 442 -4.64 27.53 -14.71
C ILE A 442 -5.58 26.69 -13.84
N CYS A 443 -6.28 25.71 -14.42
CA CYS A 443 -7.10 24.77 -13.65
C CYS A 443 -6.26 24.02 -12.60
N LEU A 444 -5.06 23.57 -12.99
CA LEU A 444 -4.18 22.84 -12.08
C LEU A 444 -3.59 23.67 -10.94
N ALA A 445 -3.54 25.00 -11.10
CA ALA A 445 -3.13 25.89 -10.03
C ALA A 445 -4.22 26.08 -8.97
N HIS A 446 -5.48 25.83 -9.31
CA HIS A 446 -6.66 26.12 -8.49
C HIS A 446 -7.54 24.86 -8.37
N PRO A 447 -7.20 23.94 -7.44
CA PRO A 447 -7.94 22.69 -7.33
C PRO A 447 -9.39 22.96 -6.90
N ARG A 448 -10.29 22.04 -7.26
CA ARG A 448 -11.73 22.19 -7.00
C ARG A 448 -12.30 21.05 -6.18
N ILE A 449 -13.28 21.40 -5.35
CA ILE A 449 -14.12 20.49 -4.57
C ILE A 449 -15.57 20.83 -4.93
N GLY A 450 -16.20 20.04 -5.80
CA GLY A 450 -17.50 20.40 -6.38
C GLY A 450 -17.52 21.84 -6.92
N ASP A 451 -18.51 22.63 -6.50
CA ASP A 451 -18.70 24.04 -6.89
C ASP A 451 -17.74 25.03 -6.17
N TYR A 452 -16.64 24.56 -5.59
CA TYR A 452 -15.73 25.38 -4.80
C TYR A 452 -14.30 25.33 -5.34
N THR A 453 -13.69 26.50 -5.55
CA THR A 453 -12.27 26.62 -5.88
C THR A 453 -11.47 26.81 -4.60
N VAL A 454 -10.49 25.95 -4.33
CA VAL A 454 -9.70 26.00 -3.10
C VAL A 454 -8.71 27.18 -3.15
N LEU A 455 -8.72 28.00 -2.10
CA LEU A 455 -7.82 29.13 -1.92
C LEU A 455 -6.66 28.78 -0.97
N GLY A 456 -6.89 27.90 0.01
CA GLY A 456 -5.86 27.44 0.94
C GLY A 456 -6.43 26.77 2.18
N LYS A 457 -5.56 26.13 2.98
CA LYS A 457 -5.96 25.50 4.26
C LYS A 457 -6.21 26.57 5.33
N VAL A 458 -7.25 26.39 6.13
CA VAL A 458 -7.49 27.20 7.33
C VAL A 458 -6.51 26.78 8.43
N PRO A 459 -5.70 27.70 8.99
CA PRO A 459 -4.75 27.36 10.05
C PRO A 459 -5.44 26.80 11.29
N GLY A 460 -4.89 25.72 11.85
CA GLY A 460 -5.39 25.10 13.09
C GLY A 460 -6.60 24.19 12.93
N SER A 461 -7.12 24.00 11.72
CA SER A 461 -8.23 23.08 11.44
C SER A 461 -7.76 21.82 10.72
N GLU A 462 -8.37 20.68 11.07
CA GLU A 462 -8.19 19.39 10.39
C GLU A 462 -9.04 19.42 9.11
N LEU A 463 -8.38 19.42 7.93
CA LEU A 463 -9.01 19.44 6.59
C LEU A 463 -10.10 20.52 6.32
N VAL A 464 -10.04 21.68 6.98
CA VAL A 464 -10.87 22.83 6.59
C VAL A 464 -10.10 23.73 5.62
N PHE A 465 -10.73 24.04 4.49
CA PHE A 465 -10.18 24.87 3.44
C PHE A 465 -11.00 26.13 3.24
N SER A 466 -10.33 27.26 3.05
CA SER A 466 -10.92 28.46 2.50
C SER A 466 -11.13 28.24 1.01
N THR A 467 -12.35 28.45 0.53
CA THR A 467 -12.73 28.24 -0.85
C THR A 467 -13.51 29.43 -1.40
N LEU A 468 -13.56 29.54 -2.72
CA LEU A 468 -14.36 30.52 -3.45
C LEU A 468 -15.48 29.79 -4.18
N SER A 469 -16.74 30.12 -3.89
CA SER A 469 -17.87 29.51 -4.59
C SER A 469 -17.91 29.96 -6.05
N THR A 470 -18.22 29.03 -6.96
CA THR A 470 -18.41 29.33 -8.39
C THR A 470 -19.73 30.07 -8.68
N LYS A 471 -20.70 30.02 -7.74
CA LYS A 471 -22.06 30.56 -7.92
C LYS A 471 -22.15 32.06 -7.63
N ASP A 472 -21.64 32.48 -6.48
CA ASP A 472 -21.74 33.86 -5.98
C ASP A 472 -20.38 34.53 -5.78
N SER A 473 -19.26 33.80 -5.95
CA SER A 473 -17.90 34.28 -5.68
C SER A 473 -17.69 34.73 -4.23
N GLU A 474 -18.48 34.21 -3.29
CA GLU A 474 -18.26 34.39 -1.85
C GLU A 474 -17.20 33.42 -1.34
N VAL A 475 -16.42 33.89 -0.36
CA VAL A 475 -15.44 33.05 0.34
C VAL A 475 -16.16 32.22 1.38
N ARG A 476 -16.03 30.89 1.30
CA ARG A 476 -16.65 29.92 2.20
C ARG A 476 -15.59 29.01 2.82
N ARG A 477 -15.97 28.28 3.85
CA ARG A 477 -15.13 27.24 4.44
C ARG A 477 -15.73 25.89 4.12
N ILE A 478 -14.89 24.99 3.62
CA ILE A 478 -15.28 23.61 3.32
C ILE A 478 -14.46 22.70 4.21
N GLU A 479 -15.16 21.88 4.99
CA GLU A 479 -14.59 20.76 5.73
C GLU A 479 -14.66 19.50 4.86
N MET A 480 -13.55 18.75 4.78
CA MET A 480 -13.49 17.46 4.09
C MET A 480 -13.17 16.33 5.07
N TRP A 481 -13.71 15.14 4.81
CA TRP A 481 -13.36 13.93 5.55
C TRP A 481 -13.45 12.69 4.67
N TRP A 482 -12.82 11.61 5.13
CA TRP A 482 -12.92 10.28 4.54
C TRP A 482 -14.02 9.51 5.28
N GLU A 483 -15.06 9.09 4.56
CA GLU A 483 -16.18 8.32 5.08
C GLU A 483 -16.05 6.86 4.63
N TRP A 484 -16.06 5.92 5.58
CA TRP A 484 -16.05 4.49 5.29
C TRP A 484 -17.43 3.99 4.88
N SER A 485 -17.51 3.17 3.82
CA SER A 485 -18.74 2.55 3.37
C SER A 485 -19.20 1.46 4.34
N GLN A 486 -20.36 1.63 4.96
CA GLN A 486 -20.92 0.64 5.89
C GLN A 486 -21.64 -0.52 5.18
N THR A 487 -22.00 -0.39 3.90
CA THR A 487 -23.07 -1.20 3.30
C THR A 487 -22.63 -2.27 2.32
N HIS A 488 -21.48 -2.12 1.66
CA HIS A 488 -21.12 -3.01 0.53
C HIS A 488 -19.66 -3.47 0.47
N ASP A 489 -18.74 -2.81 1.19
CA ASP A 489 -17.33 -3.20 1.30
C ASP A 489 -16.73 -2.40 2.47
N PRO A 490 -16.60 -2.98 3.69
CA PRO A 490 -16.19 -2.25 4.89
C PRO A 490 -14.80 -1.60 4.73
N ASP A 491 -14.00 -2.07 3.77
CA ASP A 491 -12.62 -1.65 3.56
C ASP A 491 -12.48 -0.50 2.56
N ARG A 492 -13.60 0.09 2.11
CA ARG A 492 -13.56 1.18 1.14
C ARG A 492 -14.26 2.43 1.64
N GLY A 493 -13.53 3.54 1.61
CA GLY A 493 -14.10 4.85 1.89
C GLY A 493 -14.26 5.73 0.66
N LYS A 494 -14.75 6.93 0.89
CA LYS A 494 -14.88 8.01 -0.10
C LYS A 494 -14.64 9.37 0.54
N TRP A 495 -14.27 10.35 -0.28
CA TRP A 495 -14.16 11.73 0.16
C TRP A 495 -15.52 12.40 0.20
N GLU A 496 -15.87 12.93 1.36
CA GLU A 496 -17.05 13.75 1.59
C GLU A 496 -16.66 15.16 1.99
N PHE A 497 -17.57 16.11 1.78
CA PHE A 497 -17.34 17.50 2.17
C PHE A 497 -18.64 18.25 2.51
N ARG A 498 -18.53 19.26 3.38
CA ARG A 498 -19.62 20.18 3.70
C ARG A 498 -19.11 21.60 3.96
N GLU A 499 -20.01 22.56 3.86
CA GLU A 499 -19.75 23.96 4.25
C GLU A 499 -19.88 24.13 5.77
N VAL A 500 -18.98 24.90 6.38
CA VAL A 500 -18.87 25.10 7.85
C VAL A 500 -18.74 26.55 8.30
#